data_AF-A0A2I0KP59-F1
#
_entry.id   AF-A0A2I0KP59-F1
#
_cell.length_a   1.000
_cell.length_b   1.000
_cell.length_c   1.000
_cell.angle_alpha   90.00
_cell.angle_beta   90.00
_cell.angle_gamma   90.00
#
_symmetry.space_group_name_H-M   'P 1'
#
loop_
_entity.id
_entity.type
_entity.pdbx_description
1 polymer ?
#
loop_
_entity_poly.entity_id
_entity_poly.type
_entity_poly.pdbx_seq_one_letter_code
_entity_poly.pdbx_strand_id
1 'polypeptide(L)'
;MGMYLALEIVAAEEEVSRNIPCRTSHLQGRYYIEEVLGNDTRCYENFNMNPHVFHNLCDTLRANCGIRNSRNGITVEEMVSMFLMVVAHSTRLAVVAERFQHSKETVS
;
A
#
# COMPACT_ATOMS: atom_id res chain seq x y z
N MET A 1 30.56 19.66 35.52
CA MET A 1 29.45 20.10 34.63
C MET A 1 29.44 19.42 33.26
N GLY A 2 30.60 19.11 32.64
CA GLY A 2 30.62 18.58 31.25
C GLY A 2 30.20 17.11 31.05
N MET A 3 30.42 16.24 32.04
CA MET A 3 30.06 14.81 31.94
C MET A 3 28.54 14.57 31.92
N TYR A 4 27.77 15.42 32.63
CA TYR A 4 26.31 15.32 32.67
C TYR A 4 25.67 15.69 31.33
N LEU A 5 26.18 16.74 30.68
CA LEU A 5 25.72 17.13 29.34
C LEU A 5 26.03 16.04 28.30
N ALA A 6 27.20 15.40 28.39
CA ALA A 6 27.55 14.30 27.50
C ALA A 6 26.61 13.09 27.68
N LEU A 7 26.23 12.77 28.92
CA LEU A 7 25.25 11.71 29.22
C LEU A 7 23.83 12.08 28.74
N GLU A 8 23.41 13.34 28.87
CA GLU A 8 22.13 13.83 28.32
C GLU A 8 22.07 13.79 26.80
N ILE A 9 23.18 14.12 26.12
CA ILE A 9 23.29 14.06 24.65
C ILE A 9 23.27 12.60 24.17
N VAL A 10 24.02 11.70 24.84
CA VAL A 10 24.01 10.26 24.53
C VAL A 10 22.64 9.64 24.79
N ALA A 11 21.92 10.08 25.83
CA ALA A 11 20.55 9.63 26.10
C ALA A 11 19.52 10.20 25.10
N ALA A 12 19.79 11.36 24.51
CA ALA A 12 18.94 11.95 23.47
C ALA A 12 19.14 11.35 22.07
N GLU A 13 20.32 10.77 21.80
CA GLU A 13 20.62 10.10 20.53
C GLU A 13 20.10 8.65 20.45
N GLU A 14 19.58 8.10 21.55
CA GLU A 14 18.86 6.81 21.60
C GLU A 14 17.32 6.94 21.50
N GLU A 15 16.78 8.00 20.91
CA GLU A 15 15.40 7.97 20.38
C GLU A 15 15.39 7.08 19.11
N VAL A 16 15.56 5.78 19.31
CA VAL A 16 15.17 4.74 18.37
C VAL A 16 13.73 5.05 17.97
N SER A 17 13.52 5.34 16.68
CA SER A 17 12.19 5.53 16.10
C SER A 17 11.27 4.45 16.64
N ARG A 18 10.39 4.83 17.59
CA ARG A 18 9.45 3.89 18.18
C ARG A 18 8.70 3.29 17.01
N ASN A 19 8.74 1.97 16.89
CA ASN A 19 8.09 1.20 15.83
C ASN A 19 6.57 1.22 16.07
N ILE A 20 5.99 2.43 16.09
CA ILE A 20 4.59 2.69 16.37
C ILE A 20 3.83 2.27 15.11
N PRO A 21 2.94 1.29 15.20
CA PRO A 21 2.09 0.93 14.08
C PRO A 21 1.28 2.16 13.65
N CYS A 22 1.46 2.62 12.41
CA CYS A 22 0.86 3.86 11.90
C CYS A 22 -0.23 3.64 10.83
N ARG A 23 -0.49 2.39 10.46
CA ARG A 23 -1.43 1.98 9.40
C ARG A 23 -2.28 0.81 9.87
N THR A 24 -3.11 1.09 10.87
CA THR A 24 -3.89 0.09 11.61
C THR A 24 -5.39 0.27 11.41
N SER A 25 -5.82 1.04 10.40
CA SER A 25 -7.23 1.22 10.09
C SER A 25 -7.89 -0.12 9.76
N HIS A 26 -9.14 -0.27 10.17
CA HIS A 26 -9.96 -1.44 9.85
C HIS A 26 -10.34 -1.49 8.36
N LEU A 27 -10.30 -0.35 7.67
CA LEU A 27 -10.55 -0.25 6.24
C LEU A 27 -9.31 -0.74 5.47
N GLN A 28 -9.12 -2.06 5.44
CA GLN A 28 -8.05 -2.71 4.70
C GLN A 28 -8.22 -2.52 3.18
N GLY A 29 -7.10 -2.59 2.45
CA GLY A 29 -7.08 -2.43 0.99
C GLY A 29 -8.07 -3.32 0.24
N ARG A 30 -8.31 -4.55 0.71
CA ARG A 30 -9.33 -5.45 0.14
C ARG A 30 -10.74 -4.85 0.06
N TYR A 31 -11.20 -4.16 1.11
CA TYR A 31 -12.55 -3.60 1.14
C TYR A 31 -12.64 -2.38 0.24
N TYR A 32 -11.56 -1.61 0.14
CA TYR A 32 -11.46 -0.50 -0.80
C TYR A 32 -11.59 -0.99 -2.25
N ILE A 33 -10.95 -2.11 -2.61
CA ILE A 33 -11.04 -2.69 -3.95
C ILE A 33 -12.46 -3.13 -4.27
N GLU A 34 -13.12 -3.85 -3.36
CA GLU A 34 -14.52 -4.26 -3.53
C GLU A 34 -15.43 -3.06 -3.79
N GLU A 35 -15.24 -1.97 -3.05
CA GLU A 35 -16.00 -0.73 -3.21
C GLU A 35 -15.74 -0.04 -4.56
N VAL A 36 -14.49 -0.01 -5.01
CA VAL A 36 -14.10 0.64 -6.28
C VAL A 36 -14.53 -0.19 -7.49
N LEU A 37 -14.36 -1.51 -7.44
CA LEU A 37 -14.74 -2.42 -8.54
C LEU A 37 -16.26 -2.58 -8.64
N GLY A 38 -17.02 -2.33 -7.56
CA GLY A 38 -18.48 -2.32 -7.57
C GLY A 38 -19.11 -1.14 -8.33
N ASN A 39 -18.31 -0.18 -8.82
CA ASN A 39 -18.79 0.97 -9.57
C ASN A 39 -17.88 1.27 -10.76
N ASP A 40 -18.41 1.12 -11.98
CA ASP A 40 -17.66 1.32 -13.23
C ASP A 40 -16.96 2.68 -13.31
N THR A 41 -17.64 3.76 -12.94
CA THR A 41 -17.07 5.12 -12.95
C THR A 41 -15.90 5.23 -11.99
N ARG A 42 -16.06 4.74 -10.75
CA ARG A 42 -14.98 4.78 -9.75
C ARG A 42 -13.80 3.91 -10.16
N CYS A 43 -14.05 2.73 -10.71
CA CYS A 43 -13.00 1.85 -11.22
C CYS A 43 -12.21 2.55 -12.33
N TYR A 44 -12.90 3.16 -13.30
CA TYR A 44 -12.24 3.90 -14.37
C TYR A 44 -11.46 5.10 -13.84
N GLU A 45 -12.04 5.88 -12.92
CA GLU A 45 -11.39 7.05 -12.33
C GLU A 45 -10.16 6.70 -11.48
N ASN A 46 -10.09 5.52 -10.86
CA ASN A 46 -8.97 5.13 -9.98
C ASN A 46 -7.92 4.26 -10.67
N PHE A 47 -8.31 3.49 -11.69
CA PHE A 47 -7.47 2.49 -12.34
C PHE A 47 -7.32 2.70 -13.85
N ASN A 48 -7.95 3.72 -14.44
CA ASN A 48 -8.00 4.00 -15.88
C ASN A 48 -8.53 2.82 -16.73
N MET A 49 -9.35 1.94 -16.13
CA MET A 49 -9.93 0.79 -16.81
C MET A 49 -11.26 0.38 -16.18
N ASN A 50 -12.10 -0.29 -16.97
CA ASN A 50 -13.36 -0.85 -16.49
C ASN A 50 -13.11 -2.10 -15.61
N PRO A 51 -14.03 -2.46 -14.69
CA PRO A 51 -13.83 -3.60 -13.77
C PRO A 51 -13.51 -4.92 -14.47
N HIS A 52 -14.19 -5.23 -15.59
CA HIS A 52 -13.92 -6.46 -16.34
C HIS A 52 -12.49 -6.50 -16.93
N VAL A 53 -11.95 -5.35 -17.35
CA VAL A 53 -10.58 -5.24 -17.86
C VAL A 53 -9.59 -5.44 -16.71
N PHE A 54 -9.88 -4.87 -15.54
CA PHE A 54 -9.09 -5.07 -14.34
C PHE A 54 -8.99 -6.54 -13.93
N HIS A 55 -10.12 -7.26 -13.91
CA HIS A 55 -10.12 -8.70 -13.63
C HIS A 55 -9.33 -9.50 -14.67
N ASN A 56 -9.54 -9.20 -15.97
CA ASN A 56 -8.78 -9.84 -17.05
C ASN A 56 -7.26 -9.61 -16.90
N LEU A 57 -6.84 -8.42 -16.47
CA LEU A 57 -5.43 -8.13 -16.18
C LEU A 57 -4.91 -9.01 -15.03
N CYS A 58 -5.64 -9.08 -13.91
CA CYS A 58 -5.26 -9.90 -12.77
C CYS A 58 -5.14 -11.39 -13.15
N ASP A 59 -6.08 -11.91 -13.93
CA ASP A 59 -6.07 -13.30 -14.38
C ASP A 59 -4.95 -13.58 -15.37
N THR A 60 -4.66 -12.63 -16.27
CA THR A 60 -3.52 -12.71 -17.19
C THR A 60 -2.20 -12.75 -16.42
N LEU A 61 -2.04 -11.91 -15.39
CA LEU A 61 -0.83 -11.91 -14.56
C LEU A 61 -0.67 -13.22 -13.77
N ARG A 62 -1.77 -13.82 -13.31
CA ARG A 62 -1.75 -15.14 -12.67
C ARG A 62 -1.33 -16.26 -13.61
N ALA A 63 -1.89 -16.26 -14.83
CA ALA A 63 -1.69 -17.31 -15.80
C ALA A 63 -0.31 -17.24 -16.45
N ASN A 64 0.12 -16.03 -16.82
CA ASN A 64 1.26 -15.83 -17.72
C ASN A 64 2.50 -15.32 -17.00
N CYS A 65 2.34 -14.63 -15.87
CA CYS A 65 3.45 -14.05 -15.11
C CYS A 65 3.71 -14.76 -13.77
N GLY A 66 2.87 -15.74 -13.41
CA GLY A 66 2.99 -16.48 -12.16
C GLY A 66 2.74 -15.66 -10.90
N ILE A 67 2.13 -14.46 -11.03
CA ILE A 67 1.82 -13.61 -9.87
C ILE A 67 0.74 -14.29 -9.04
N ARG A 68 0.98 -14.41 -7.74
CA ARG A 68 0.07 -15.02 -6.77
C ARG A 68 -0.08 -14.13 -5.56
N ASN A 69 -1.12 -14.40 -4.77
CA ASN A 69 -1.29 -13.76 -3.48
C ASN A 69 -0.02 -13.93 -2.65
N SER A 70 0.34 -12.89 -1.93
CA SER A 70 1.54 -12.88 -1.10
C SER A 70 1.38 -13.76 0.14
N ARG A 71 2.50 -14.10 0.79
CA ARG A 71 2.50 -14.87 2.03
C ARG A 71 1.83 -14.15 3.20
N ASN A 72 1.81 -12.82 3.17
CA ASN A 72 1.13 -11.98 4.17
C ASN A 72 -0.34 -11.67 3.82
N GLY A 73 -0.91 -12.34 2.81
CA GLY A 73 -2.35 -12.28 2.52
C GLY A 73 -2.80 -11.14 1.59
N ILE A 74 -1.86 -10.45 0.92
CA ILE A 74 -2.16 -9.42 -0.07
C ILE A 74 -2.55 -10.11 -1.37
N THR A 75 -3.71 -9.73 -1.90
CA THR A 75 -4.25 -10.33 -3.13
C THR A 75 -3.57 -9.76 -4.37
N VAL A 76 -3.62 -10.50 -5.49
CA VAL A 76 -3.14 -9.98 -6.78
C VAL A 76 -3.88 -8.70 -7.14
N GLU A 77 -5.20 -8.65 -6.93
CA GLU A 77 -6.02 -7.46 -7.13
C GLU A 77 -5.48 -6.28 -6.33
N GLU A 78 -5.13 -6.48 -5.07
CA GLU A 78 -4.62 -5.44 -4.20
C GLU A 78 -3.25 -4.93 -4.66
N MET A 79 -2.35 -5.82 -5.04
CA MET A 79 -1.05 -5.46 -5.63
C MET A 79 -1.23 -4.66 -6.93
N VAL A 80 -2.12 -5.12 -7.82
CA VAL A 80 -2.39 -4.47 -9.10
C VAL A 80 -3.07 -3.12 -8.89
N SER A 81 -4.02 -2.99 -7.95
CA SER A 81 -4.65 -1.72 -7.60
C SER A 81 -3.64 -0.70 -7.06
N MET A 82 -2.74 -1.12 -6.17
CA MET A 82 -1.65 -0.26 -5.67
C MET A 82 -0.77 0.24 -6.81
N PHE A 83 -0.30 -0.67 -7.67
CA PHE A 83 0.50 -0.33 -8.84
C PHE A 83 -0.23 0.64 -9.78
N LEU A 84 -1.50 0.33 -10.12
CA LEU A 84 -2.29 1.13 -11.04
C LEU A 84 -2.52 2.55 -10.52
N MET A 85 -2.85 2.78 -9.24
CA MET A 85 -2.99 4.17 -8.77
C MET A 85 -1.69 4.96 -8.81
N VAL A 86 -0.53 4.30 -8.61
CA VAL A 86 0.77 4.96 -8.75
C VAL A 86 0.97 5.40 -10.20
N VAL A 87 0.79 4.49 -11.17
CA VAL A 87 1.08 4.80 -12.59
C VAL A 87 -0.02 5.61 -13.28
N ALA A 88 -1.29 5.39 -12.93
CA ALA A 88 -2.44 6.07 -13.53
C ALA A 88 -2.52 7.55 -13.14
N HIS A 89 -2.11 7.89 -11.91
CA HIS A 89 -2.27 9.24 -11.36
C HIS A 89 -0.97 9.86 -10.86
N SER A 90 0.18 9.21 -11.09
CA SER A 90 1.47 9.63 -10.49
C SER A 90 1.37 9.80 -8.96
N THR A 91 0.61 8.91 -8.33
CA THR A 91 0.31 8.99 -6.89
C THR A 91 1.56 8.68 -6.07
N ARG A 92 1.82 9.48 -5.04
CA ARG A 92 2.92 9.23 -4.09
C ARG A 92 2.69 7.92 -3.34
N LEU A 93 3.73 7.09 -3.19
CA LEU A 93 3.67 5.83 -2.44
C LEU A 93 3.10 6.00 -1.03
N ALA A 94 3.37 7.13 -0.37
CA ALA A 94 2.82 7.42 0.96
C ALA A 94 1.29 7.46 0.99
N VAL A 95 0.65 7.97 -0.06
CA VAL A 95 -0.82 8.05 -0.17
C VAL A 95 -1.41 6.68 -0.45
N VAL A 96 -0.77 5.88 -1.31
CA VAL A 96 -1.19 4.50 -1.58
C VAL A 96 -1.03 3.64 -0.34
N ALA A 97 0.12 3.73 0.32
CA ALA A 97 0.40 3.07 1.59
C ALA A 97 -0.63 3.43 2.66
N GLU A 98 -1.04 4.70 2.73
CA GLU A 98 -2.11 5.13 3.65
C GLU A 98 -3.45 4.51 3.26
N ARG A 99 -3.84 4.58 1.99
CA ARG A 99 -5.13 4.06 1.54
C ARG A 99 -5.28 2.56 1.75
N PHE A 100 -4.23 1.80 1.51
CA PHE A 100 -4.23 0.34 1.60
C PHE A 100 -3.79 -0.18 2.97
N GLN A 101 -3.38 0.72 3.87
CA GLN A 101 -2.92 0.40 5.21
C GLN A 101 -1.70 -0.55 5.22
N HIS A 102 -0.80 -0.36 4.25
CA HIS A 102 0.45 -1.13 4.10
C HIS A 102 1.68 -0.25 4.24
N SER A 103 2.82 -0.83 4.62
CA SER A 103 4.09 -0.10 4.64
C SER A 103 4.47 0.36 3.22
N LYS A 104 5.29 1.41 3.11
CA LYS A 104 5.80 1.84 1.79
C LYS A 104 6.65 0.76 1.12
N GLU A 105 7.31 -0.09 1.90
CA GLU A 105 8.07 -1.25 1.41
C GLU A 105 7.15 -2.28 0.74
N THR A 106 5.95 -2.49 1.27
CA THR A 106 4.95 -3.38 0.67
C THR A 106 4.35 -2.81 -0.62
N VAL A 107 4.25 -1.48 -0.72
CA VAL A 107 3.70 -0.79 -1.90
C VAL A 107 4.73 -0.68 -3.05
N SER A 108 6.02 -0.57 -2.72
CA SER A 108 7.12 -0.40 -3.67
C SER A 108 7.47 -1.68 -4.41
#